data_AF-A0A4R8HW35-F1
#
_entry.id   AF-A0A4R8HW35-F1
#
_cell.length_a   1.000
_cell.length_b   1.000
_cell.length_c   1.000
_cell.angle_alpha   90.00
_cell.angle_beta   90.00
_cell.angle_gamma   90.00
#
_symmetry.space_group_name_H-M   'P 1'
#
loop_
_entity.id
_entity.type
_entity.pdbx_description
1 polymer ?
#
loop_
_entity_poly.entity_id
_entity_poly.type
_entity_poly.pdbx_seq_one_letter_code
_entity_poly.pdbx_strand_id
1 'polypeptide(L)'
;MSNVSLRAILSGAALLSALPATTGAIAQMALPGAVAPAPAGSVAAPVEPGAKPKPRAAVTPVAPKLPSEETIVGRILYQDGEARGSIELQRRGGALEVARLSLVGDRLTRSGETCRIEVSEPLRLTPRQTTSGLLRYEVEFPACPFGFDALDGAILVSSEGRACELKQADCRADPNGLWGMGAGEFDPKRADEMLTMRARIEQTVRNDYKALYDKMKSEKGQRKELVREQAGFSARREEICRSYVQEADFGYCALRVTEARALTLGTQLASGFKKTAEAEGKKKKR
;
A
#
# COMPACT_ATOMS: atom_id res chain seq x y z
N MET A 1 54.86 -35.40 18.45
CA MET A 1 54.42 -34.00 18.30
C MET A 1 52.92 -33.98 18.59
N SER A 2 52.56 -33.94 19.87
CA SER A 2 52.02 -32.76 20.58
C SER A 2 50.50 -32.63 20.39
N ASN A 3 49.69 -33.12 21.34
CA ASN A 3 48.97 -32.40 22.43
C ASN A 3 47.56 -31.98 21.97
N VAL A 4 46.45 -32.13 22.71
CA VAL A 4 46.06 -31.54 24.02
C VAL A 4 44.80 -32.31 24.49
N SER A 5 44.80 -33.07 25.60
CA SER A 5 44.59 -32.69 27.02
C SER A 5 43.22 -32.06 27.36
N LEU A 6 42.27 -32.90 27.79
CA LEU A 6 41.05 -32.53 28.52
C LEU A 6 41.41 -31.86 29.85
N ARG A 7 40.74 -30.76 30.19
CA ARG A 7 40.76 -30.16 31.54
C ARG A 7 39.39 -30.32 32.21
N ALA A 8 39.43 -30.91 33.39
CA ALA A 8 38.40 -30.83 34.40
C ALA A 8 38.45 -29.47 35.14
N ILE A 9 37.35 -29.07 35.79
CA ILE A 9 37.22 -28.97 37.26
C ILE A 9 35.93 -28.21 37.61
N LEU A 10 35.15 -28.85 38.49
CA LEU A 10 33.97 -28.35 39.19
C LEU A 10 34.36 -27.64 40.49
N SER A 11 33.58 -26.60 40.81
CA SER A 11 33.13 -26.19 42.15
C SER A 11 34.10 -25.53 43.13
N GLY A 12 33.69 -24.37 43.67
CA GLY A 12 34.17 -23.90 44.97
C GLY A 12 33.84 -22.46 45.35
N ALA A 13 32.94 -22.33 46.35
CA ALA A 13 32.93 -21.35 47.44
C ALA A 13 32.23 -19.97 47.29
N ALA A 14 31.43 -19.71 48.32
CA ALA A 14 30.59 -18.54 48.63
C ALA A 14 31.36 -17.34 49.20
N LEU A 15 30.72 -16.16 49.20
CA LEU A 15 30.80 -15.04 50.18
C LEU A 15 29.82 -13.92 49.70
N LEU A 16 28.66 -13.74 50.36
CA LEU A 16 28.35 -12.71 51.40
C LEU A 16 28.57 -11.24 51.00
N SER A 17 27.43 -10.52 50.96
CA SER A 17 27.23 -9.14 51.41
C SER A 17 27.77 -7.97 50.59
N ALA A 18 26.87 -7.23 49.92
CA ALA A 18 26.70 -5.78 50.09
C ALA A 18 25.51 -5.29 49.24
N LEU A 19 24.48 -4.75 49.89
CA LEU A 19 23.50 -3.88 49.25
C LEU A 19 24.13 -2.47 49.09
N PRO A 20 24.16 -1.92 47.88
CA PRO A 20 24.10 -0.47 47.70
C PRO A 20 22.67 -0.08 47.29
N ALA A 21 21.97 0.58 48.20
CA ALA A 21 20.85 1.45 47.84
C ALA A 21 21.39 2.57 46.95
N THR A 22 21.08 2.53 45.65
CA THR A 22 21.32 3.64 44.73
C THR A 22 20.07 3.81 43.86
N THR A 23 19.34 4.88 44.16
CA THR A 23 18.57 5.73 43.24
C THR A 23 17.86 5.05 42.06
N GLY A 24 16.53 5.06 42.09
CA GLY A 24 15.70 4.75 40.94
C GLY A 24 16.08 5.64 39.74
N ALA A 25 16.78 5.05 38.78
CA ALA A 25 16.94 5.59 37.45
C ALA A 25 15.62 5.35 36.71
N ILE A 26 14.76 6.37 36.67
CA ILE A 26 13.65 6.42 35.73
C ILE A 26 14.30 6.56 34.36
N ALA A 27 14.46 5.45 33.63
CA ALA A 27 14.84 5.47 32.23
C ALA A 27 13.67 6.09 31.45
N GLN A 28 13.62 7.42 31.43
CA GLN A 28 12.78 8.14 30.48
C GLN A 28 13.46 7.99 29.13
N MET A 29 12.84 7.18 28.25
CA MET A 29 13.10 7.27 26.82
C MET A 29 12.90 8.73 26.42
N ALA A 30 14.00 9.46 26.23
CA ALA A 30 13.99 10.75 25.58
C ALA A 30 13.62 10.52 24.12
N LEU A 31 12.32 10.54 23.84
CA LEU A 31 11.80 10.63 22.48
C LEU A 31 12.28 11.98 21.90
N PRO A 32 12.94 12.00 20.73
CA PRO A 32 13.25 13.24 20.05
C PRO A 32 11.93 13.98 19.76
N GLY A 33 11.69 15.10 20.44
CA GLY A 33 10.50 15.94 20.25
C GLY A 33 9.69 16.28 21.51
N ALA A 34 10.06 15.80 22.70
CA ALA A 34 9.38 16.20 23.95
C ALA A 34 9.76 17.63 24.36
N VAL A 35 8.87 18.58 24.10
CA VAL A 35 8.95 19.96 24.61
C VAL A 35 8.73 19.96 26.12
N ALA A 36 9.63 20.60 26.88
CA ALA A 36 9.51 20.75 28.32
C ALA A 36 8.20 21.49 28.69
N PRO A 37 7.51 21.11 29.77
CA PRO A 37 6.32 21.84 30.21
C PRO A 37 6.71 23.27 30.60
N ALA A 38 5.96 24.24 30.09
CA ALA A 38 6.15 25.64 30.42
C ALA A 38 5.97 25.88 31.94
N PRO A 39 6.77 26.77 32.55
CA PRO A 39 6.67 27.05 33.99
C PRO A 39 5.29 27.60 34.36
N ALA A 40 4.75 27.13 35.48
CA ALA A 40 3.48 27.57 36.02
C ALA A 40 3.52 29.08 36.29
N GLY A 41 2.64 29.84 35.63
CA GLY A 41 2.48 31.28 35.81
C GLY A 41 2.53 32.14 34.56
N SER A 42 2.80 31.60 33.36
CA SER A 42 2.72 32.37 32.11
C SER A 42 1.30 32.34 31.52
N VAL A 43 0.44 33.23 31.99
CA VAL A 43 -0.81 33.54 31.28
C VAL A 43 -0.43 34.39 30.08
N ALA A 44 -0.65 33.88 28.86
CA ALA A 44 -0.51 34.65 27.64
C ALA A 44 -1.40 35.90 27.70
N ALA A 45 -0.86 37.06 27.35
CA ALA A 45 -1.57 38.33 27.35
C ALA A 45 -2.81 38.26 26.42
N PRO A 46 -3.91 38.95 26.75
CA PRO A 46 -5.12 38.95 25.93
C PRO A 46 -4.84 39.54 24.54
N VAL A 47 -5.32 38.86 23.51
CA VAL A 47 -5.29 39.34 22.11
C VAL A 47 -6.23 40.54 21.99
N GLU A 48 -5.73 41.67 21.49
CA GLU A 48 -6.54 42.84 21.20
C GLU A 48 -7.68 42.51 20.20
N PRO A 49 -8.93 42.97 20.46
CA PRO A 49 -10.05 42.72 19.57
C PRO A 49 -9.97 43.66 18.35
N GLY A 50 -9.49 43.14 17.23
CA GLY A 50 -9.46 43.91 15.97
C GLY A 50 -8.80 43.25 14.77
N ALA A 51 -8.02 42.18 14.97
CA ALA A 51 -7.40 41.47 13.85
C ALA A 51 -8.42 40.59 13.12
N LYS A 52 -8.91 41.07 11.96
CA LYS A 52 -9.69 40.24 11.02
C LYS A 52 -8.87 38.98 10.67
N PRO A 53 -9.45 37.77 10.77
CA PRO A 53 -8.73 36.56 10.42
C PRO A 53 -8.35 36.64 8.93
N LYS A 54 -7.04 36.58 8.65
CA LYS A 54 -6.55 36.39 7.27
C LYS A 54 -7.18 35.10 6.74
N PRO A 55 -7.80 35.10 5.54
CA PRO A 55 -8.32 33.89 4.95
C PRO A 55 -7.18 32.88 4.86
N ARG A 56 -7.34 31.72 5.49
CA ARG A 56 -6.49 30.56 5.21
C ARG A 56 -6.57 30.36 3.71
N ALA A 57 -5.45 30.51 3.01
CA ALA A 57 -5.39 30.25 1.58
C ALA A 57 -6.03 28.87 1.35
N ALA A 58 -7.08 28.84 0.53
CA ALA A 58 -7.71 27.59 0.15
C ALA A 58 -6.61 26.73 -0.48
N VAL A 59 -6.23 25.65 0.20
CA VAL A 59 -5.35 24.64 -0.39
C VAL A 59 -6.12 24.08 -1.57
N THR A 60 -5.75 24.50 -2.77
CA THR A 60 -6.35 24.01 -4.00
C THR A 60 -6.16 22.50 -4.00
N PRO A 61 -7.24 21.69 -4.08
CA PRO A 61 -7.10 20.25 -4.17
C PRO A 61 -6.22 19.92 -5.37
N VAL A 62 -5.10 19.24 -5.13
CA VAL A 62 -4.29 18.67 -6.21
C VAL A 62 -5.05 17.43 -6.65
N ALA A 63 -5.93 17.60 -7.64
CA ALA A 63 -6.55 16.45 -8.28
C ALA A 63 -5.41 15.55 -8.80
N PRO A 64 -5.33 14.28 -8.37
CA PRO A 64 -4.33 13.37 -8.91
C PRO A 64 -4.48 13.33 -10.42
N LYS A 65 -3.35 13.47 -11.14
CA LYS A 65 -3.36 13.28 -12.59
C LYS A 65 -3.87 11.86 -12.87
N LEU A 66 -4.77 11.73 -13.85
CA LEU A 66 -5.20 10.42 -14.33
C LEU A 66 -3.96 9.60 -14.70
N PRO A 67 -3.77 8.41 -14.10
CA PRO A 67 -2.66 7.54 -14.44
C PRO A 67 -2.65 7.28 -15.95
N SER A 68 -1.49 7.48 -16.58
CA SER A 68 -1.31 7.20 -18.00
C SER A 68 -0.71 5.80 -18.15
N GLU A 69 -1.26 5.01 -19.09
CA GLU A 69 -0.70 3.71 -19.45
C GLU A 69 0.76 3.79 -19.91
N GLU A 70 1.22 4.92 -20.43
CA GLU A 70 2.61 5.11 -20.85
C GLU A 70 3.61 4.87 -19.72
N THR A 71 3.17 5.01 -18.47
CA THR A 71 4.02 4.85 -17.29
C THR A 71 4.27 3.39 -16.91
N ILE A 72 3.46 2.47 -17.46
CA ILE A 72 3.52 1.02 -17.22
C ILE A 72 3.89 0.21 -18.47
N VAL A 73 3.73 0.78 -19.68
CA VAL A 73 4.11 0.14 -20.94
C VAL A 73 5.64 0.09 -21.11
N GLY A 74 6.16 -1.04 -21.59
CA GLY A 74 7.59 -1.24 -21.88
C GLY A 74 8.47 -1.35 -20.64
N ARG A 75 7.85 -1.50 -19.45
CA ARG A 75 8.54 -1.69 -18.17
C ARG A 75 8.19 -3.07 -17.61
N ILE A 76 9.15 -3.62 -16.87
CA ILE A 76 8.93 -4.78 -16.03
C ILE A 76 8.41 -4.27 -14.69
N LEU A 77 7.18 -4.64 -14.34
CA LEU A 77 6.61 -4.35 -13.03
C LEU A 77 6.76 -5.58 -12.14
N TYR A 78 7.24 -5.39 -10.92
CA TYR A 78 7.54 -6.46 -9.97
C TYR A 78 6.45 -6.55 -8.91
N GLN A 79 5.93 -7.76 -8.69
CA GLN A 79 4.96 -8.03 -7.64
C GLN A 79 5.60 -7.74 -6.27
N ASP A 80 4.98 -6.87 -5.48
CA ASP A 80 5.48 -6.38 -4.20
C ASP A 80 6.93 -5.82 -4.26
N GLY A 81 7.36 -5.40 -5.45
CA GLY A 81 8.71 -4.90 -5.73
C GLY A 81 9.80 -5.98 -5.77
N GLU A 82 9.43 -7.26 -5.74
CA GLU A 82 10.36 -8.38 -5.72
C GLU A 82 10.53 -8.99 -7.12
N ALA A 83 11.78 -9.27 -7.50
CA ALA A 83 12.11 -9.78 -8.84
C ALA A 83 11.52 -11.17 -9.18
N ARG A 84 10.87 -11.84 -8.22
CA ARG A 84 10.37 -13.21 -8.40
C ARG A 84 9.05 -13.25 -9.17
N GLY A 85 8.17 -12.27 -8.96
CA GLY A 85 6.93 -12.08 -9.73
C GLY A 85 7.09 -10.85 -10.62
N SER A 86 6.81 -10.98 -11.92
CA SER A 86 7.00 -9.88 -12.86
C SER A 86 6.03 -9.90 -14.02
N ILE A 87 5.60 -8.71 -14.45
CA ILE A 87 4.70 -8.53 -15.58
C ILE A 87 5.25 -7.44 -16.49
N GLU A 88 5.24 -7.69 -17.78
CA GLU A 88 5.66 -6.74 -18.79
C GLU A 88 4.47 -6.45 -19.71
N LEU A 89 4.10 -5.18 -19.82
CA LEU A 89 3.00 -4.72 -20.66
C LEU A 89 3.56 -4.09 -21.94
N GLN A 90 2.97 -4.40 -23.08
CA GLN A 90 3.37 -3.81 -24.35
C GLN A 90 2.16 -3.37 -25.17
N ARG A 91 2.38 -2.46 -26.12
CA ARG A 91 1.39 -2.15 -27.14
C ARG A 91 1.69 -2.88 -28.44
N ARG A 92 0.70 -3.60 -28.95
CA ARG A 92 0.73 -4.25 -30.25
C ARG A 92 -0.50 -3.85 -31.05
N GLY A 93 -0.28 -3.23 -32.22
CA GLY A 93 -1.38 -2.76 -33.06
C GLY A 93 -2.30 -1.73 -32.38
N GLY A 94 -1.78 -0.96 -31.42
CA GLY A 94 -2.53 0.02 -30.63
C GLY A 94 -3.28 -0.55 -29.42
N ALA A 95 -3.37 -1.87 -29.27
CA ALA A 95 -3.94 -2.51 -28.09
C ALA A 95 -2.86 -2.84 -27.05
N LEU A 96 -3.20 -2.70 -25.77
CA LEU A 96 -2.35 -3.14 -24.65
C LEU A 96 -2.47 -4.67 -24.50
N GLU A 97 -1.34 -5.35 -24.31
CA GLU A 97 -1.28 -6.79 -24.03
C GLU A 97 -0.20 -7.08 -22.98
N VAL A 98 -0.32 -8.22 -22.30
CA VAL A 98 0.76 -8.74 -21.44
C VAL A 98 1.77 -9.44 -22.33
N ALA A 99 2.99 -8.91 -22.40
CA ALA A 99 4.08 -9.46 -23.19
C ALA A 99 4.73 -10.67 -22.50
N ARG A 100 4.92 -10.56 -21.18
CA ARG A 100 5.53 -11.58 -20.34
C ARG A 100 4.90 -11.53 -18.96
N LEU A 101 4.69 -12.71 -18.36
CA LEU A 101 4.22 -12.86 -16.99
C LEU A 101 5.02 -13.95 -16.29
N SER A 102 5.56 -13.64 -15.11
CA SER A 102 6.15 -14.59 -14.17
C SER A 102 5.37 -14.53 -12.87
N LEU A 103 4.86 -15.68 -12.44
CA LEU A 103 4.20 -15.85 -11.16
C LEU A 103 5.02 -16.83 -10.32
N VAL A 104 5.17 -16.52 -9.03
CA VAL A 104 5.80 -17.41 -8.06
C VAL A 104 4.82 -17.72 -6.95
N GLY A 105 4.83 -18.98 -6.52
CA GLY A 105 3.90 -19.48 -5.52
C GLY A 105 4.46 -20.69 -4.80
N ASP A 106 3.56 -21.45 -4.17
CA ASP A 106 3.88 -22.67 -3.43
C ASP A 106 3.46 -23.91 -4.21
N ARG A 107 4.24 -24.98 -4.10
CA ARG A 107 3.87 -26.26 -4.71
C ARG A 107 2.64 -26.86 -4.05
N LEU A 108 1.73 -27.40 -4.86
CA LEU A 108 0.51 -28.04 -4.35
C LEU A 108 0.82 -29.37 -3.66
N THR A 109 1.77 -30.14 -4.20
CA THR A 109 2.13 -31.46 -3.67
C THR A 109 3.14 -31.43 -2.52
N ARG A 110 3.89 -30.33 -2.37
CA ARG A 110 5.00 -30.23 -1.40
C ARG A 110 4.99 -28.90 -0.67
N SER A 111 4.55 -28.93 0.58
CA SER A 111 4.56 -27.76 1.46
C SER A 111 5.97 -27.21 1.66
N GLY A 112 6.14 -25.91 1.47
CA GLY A 112 7.42 -25.21 1.68
C GLY A 112 8.36 -25.21 0.46
N GLU A 113 8.04 -25.93 -0.62
CA GLU A 113 8.72 -25.77 -1.90
C GLU A 113 8.03 -24.69 -2.74
N THR A 114 8.82 -23.80 -3.36
CA THR A 114 8.29 -22.78 -4.27
C THR A 114 8.13 -23.34 -5.69
N CYS A 115 7.18 -22.78 -6.42
CA CYS A 115 6.98 -23.02 -7.84
C CYS A 115 7.06 -21.70 -8.61
N ARG A 116 7.42 -21.78 -9.90
CA ARG A 116 7.42 -20.64 -10.82
C ARG A 116 6.65 -21.00 -12.08
N ILE A 117 5.82 -20.08 -12.54
CA ILE A 117 5.10 -20.15 -13.81
C ILE A 117 5.58 -19.00 -14.66
N GLU A 118 6.04 -19.29 -15.87
CA GLU A 118 6.40 -18.28 -16.85
C GLU A 118 5.47 -18.42 -18.05
N VAL A 119 4.83 -17.32 -18.42
CA VAL A 119 3.99 -17.19 -19.60
C VAL A 119 4.70 -16.27 -20.58
N SER A 120 5.19 -16.85 -21.67
CA SER A 120 5.89 -16.15 -22.76
C SER A 120 4.96 -15.85 -23.94
N GLU A 121 3.79 -16.48 -24.00
CA GLU A 121 2.76 -16.19 -24.99
C GLU A 121 2.01 -14.90 -24.60
N PRO A 122 1.83 -13.94 -25.52
CA PRO A 122 1.14 -12.70 -25.20
C PRO A 122 -0.31 -12.92 -24.77
N LEU A 123 -0.68 -12.36 -23.61
CA LEU A 123 -2.05 -12.44 -23.10
C LEU A 123 -2.83 -11.19 -23.46
N ARG A 124 -4.07 -11.39 -23.92
CA ARG A 124 -4.96 -10.29 -24.29
C ARG A 124 -5.48 -9.58 -23.05
N LEU A 125 -5.61 -8.26 -23.16
CA LEU A 125 -6.24 -7.43 -22.15
C LEU A 125 -7.56 -6.87 -22.69
N THR A 126 -8.61 -6.97 -21.88
CA THR A 126 -9.89 -6.34 -22.18
C THR A 126 -10.11 -5.15 -21.25
N PRO A 127 -10.20 -3.91 -21.76
CA PRO A 127 -10.48 -2.75 -20.92
C PRO A 127 -11.91 -2.83 -20.34
N ARG A 128 -12.05 -2.40 -19.09
CA ARG A 128 -13.30 -2.32 -18.34
C ARG A 128 -13.50 -0.92 -17.79
N GLN A 129 -14.74 -0.45 -17.87
CA GLN A 129 -15.12 0.79 -17.22
C GLN A 129 -15.33 0.55 -15.72
N THR A 130 -14.82 1.46 -14.91
CA THR A 130 -14.98 1.45 -13.45
C THR A 130 -15.69 2.72 -12.99
N THR A 131 -16.19 2.70 -11.76
CA THR A 131 -16.69 3.91 -11.09
C THR A 131 -15.59 4.68 -10.35
N SER A 132 -14.36 4.15 -10.31
CA SER A 132 -13.21 4.78 -9.66
C SER A 132 -12.49 5.82 -10.54
N GLY A 133 -12.79 5.83 -11.83
CA GLY A 133 -12.06 6.67 -12.80
C GLY A 133 -10.70 6.09 -13.19
N LEU A 134 -10.30 4.94 -12.62
CA LEU A 134 -9.13 4.19 -13.05
C LEU A 134 -9.45 3.35 -14.28
N LEU A 135 -8.47 3.21 -15.16
CA LEU A 135 -8.52 2.24 -16.26
C LEU A 135 -8.32 0.85 -15.68
N ARG A 136 -9.32 -0.01 -15.82
CA ARG A 136 -9.24 -1.41 -15.42
C ARG A 136 -9.09 -2.30 -16.62
N TYR A 137 -8.26 -3.34 -16.49
CA TYR A 137 -8.07 -4.37 -17.49
C TYR A 137 -8.40 -5.73 -16.91
N GLU A 138 -9.04 -6.57 -17.70
CA GLU A 138 -9.16 -8.01 -17.42
C GLU A 138 -8.12 -8.75 -18.27
N VAL A 139 -7.35 -9.62 -17.62
CA VAL A 139 -6.36 -10.45 -18.28
C VAL A 139 -6.99 -11.76 -18.71
N GLU A 140 -6.98 -12.04 -20.00
CA GLU A 140 -7.44 -13.30 -20.56
C GLU A 140 -6.38 -14.39 -20.35
N PHE A 141 -6.23 -14.83 -19.11
CA PHE A 141 -5.36 -15.95 -18.75
C PHE A 141 -6.21 -17.16 -18.35
N PRO A 142 -6.38 -18.17 -19.23
CA PRO A 142 -7.32 -19.27 -19.01
C PRO A 142 -7.07 -20.08 -17.73
N ALA A 143 -5.81 -20.17 -17.29
CA ALA A 143 -5.43 -20.89 -16.09
C ALA A 143 -5.68 -20.09 -14.79
N CYS A 144 -5.74 -18.76 -14.88
CA CYS A 144 -5.77 -17.85 -13.74
C CYS A 144 -6.30 -16.48 -14.20
N PRO A 145 -7.62 -16.30 -14.34
CA PRO A 145 -8.17 -15.01 -14.71
C PRO A 145 -8.03 -14.02 -13.55
N PHE A 146 -7.47 -12.85 -13.84
CA PHE A 146 -7.36 -11.73 -12.91
C PHE A 146 -7.53 -10.41 -13.66
N GLY A 147 -7.86 -9.35 -12.92
CA GLY A 147 -7.90 -8.00 -13.44
C GLY A 147 -6.93 -7.10 -12.70
N PHE A 148 -6.66 -5.93 -13.26
CA PHE A 148 -5.87 -4.91 -12.59
C PHE A 148 -6.36 -3.51 -12.90
N ASP A 149 -6.19 -2.61 -11.94
CA ASP A 149 -6.36 -1.18 -12.14
C ASP A 149 -4.99 -0.56 -12.47
N ALA A 150 -4.91 0.19 -13.56
CA ALA A 150 -3.69 0.89 -13.95
C ALA A 150 -3.46 2.12 -13.07
N LEU A 151 -2.30 2.17 -12.42
CA LEU A 151 -1.83 3.27 -11.59
C LEU A 151 -0.64 3.96 -12.25
N ASP A 152 -0.12 5.02 -11.63
CA ASP A 152 1.02 5.76 -12.15
C ASP A 152 2.32 4.99 -11.89
N GLY A 153 2.85 4.33 -12.93
CA GLY A 153 4.04 3.48 -12.83
C GLY A 153 3.84 2.15 -12.11
N ALA A 154 2.59 1.77 -11.82
CA ALA A 154 2.25 0.50 -11.17
C ALA A 154 0.89 -0.02 -11.67
N ILE A 155 0.58 -1.27 -11.33
CA ILE A 155 -0.77 -1.83 -11.46
C ILE A 155 -1.18 -2.43 -10.13
N LEU A 156 -2.46 -2.30 -9.77
CA LEU A 156 -3.03 -2.99 -8.61
C LEU A 156 -3.83 -4.19 -9.10
N VAL A 157 -3.30 -5.38 -8.88
CA VAL A 157 -3.91 -6.63 -9.33
C VAL A 157 -4.92 -7.13 -8.31
N SER A 158 -6.08 -7.52 -8.80
CA SER A 158 -7.13 -8.18 -8.03
C SER A 158 -7.75 -9.34 -8.81
N SER A 159 -7.80 -10.50 -8.16
CA SER A 159 -8.56 -11.69 -8.58
C SER A 159 -9.81 -11.81 -7.72
N GLU A 160 -10.76 -12.67 -8.08
CA GLU A 160 -12.01 -12.91 -7.33
C GLU A 160 -11.78 -13.62 -5.96
N GLY A 161 -10.70 -13.29 -5.25
CA GLY A 161 -10.38 -13.75 -3.91
C GLY A 161 -9.80 -15.17 -3.85
N ARG A 162 -9.21 -15.68 -4.93
CA ARG A 162 -8.62 -17.02 -4.98
C ARG A 162 -7.23 -16.96 -5.59
N ALA A 163 -6.25 -17.48 -4.85
CA ALA A 163 -4.96 -17.85 -5.43
C ALA A 163 -5.20 -18.81 -6.60
N CYS A 164 -4.39 -18.68 -7.64
CA CYS A 164 -4.50 -19.48 -8.83
C CYS A 164 -3.85 -20.85 -8.61
N GLU A 165 -4.65 -21.91 -8.76
CA GLU A 165 -4.20 -23.29 -8.64
C GLU A 165 -3.99 -23.90 -10.03
N LEU A 166 -2.73 -23.90 -10.48
CA LEU A 166 -2.33 -24.50 -11.74
C LEU A 166 -1.88 -25.94 -11.49
N LYS A 167 -2.83 -26.88 -11.54
CA LYS A 167 -2.58 -28.31 -11.30
C LYS A 167 -1.53 -28.90 -12.23
N GLN A 168 -1.50 -28.48 -13.50
CA GLN A 168 -0.52 -28.95 -14.48
C GLN A 168 0.91 -28.49 -14.16
N ALA A 169 1.06 -27.35 -13.49
CA ALA A 169 2.35 -26.82 -13.05
C ALA A 169 2.66 -27.15 -11.58
N ASP A 170 1.79 -27.92 -10.90
CA ASP A 170 1.87 -28.21 -9.47
C ASP A 170 2.11 -26.93 -8.64
N CYS A 171 1.35 -25.88 -8.93
CA CYS A 171 1.65 -24.54 -8.43
C CYS A 171 0.40 -23.78 -7.98
N ARG A 172 0.47 -23.21 -6.78
CA ARG A 172 -0.50 -22.25 -6.25
C ARG A 172 0.16 -20.88 -6.17
N ALA A 173 -0.18 -19.99 -7.09
CA ALA A 173 0.36 -18.63 -7.14
C ALA A 173 -0.75 -17.60 -6.94
N ASP A 174 -0.51 -16.57 -6.15
CA ASP A 174 -1.45 -15.47 -5.97
C ASP A 174 -0.96 -14.24 -6.77
N PRO A 175 -1.68 -13.77 -7.79
CA PRO A 175 -1.30 -12.58 -8.53
C PRO A 175 -1.70 -11.28 -7.82
N ASN A 176 -2.47 -11.34 -6.73
CA ASN A 176 -2.95 -10.16 -6.02
C ASN A 176 -1.79 -9.33 -5.45
N GLY A 177 -2.02 -8.03 -5.34
CA GLY A 177 -1.06 -7.08 -4.77
C GLY A 177 -0.69 -5.98 -5.75
N LEU A 178 0.28 -5.16 -5.35
CA LEU A 178 0.77 -4.07 -6.17
C LEU A 178 1.97 -4.56 -6.98
N TRP A 179 1.94 -4.32 -8.29
CA TRP A 179 3.07 -4.61 -9.18
C TRP A 179 3.64 -3.29 -9.67
N GLY A 180 4.90 -3.01 -9.40
CA GLY A 180 5.50 -1.70 -9.65
C GLY A 180 7.01 -1.71 -9.66
N MET A 181 7.62 -0.65 -9.14
CA MET A 181 9.07 -0.50 -9.04
C MET A 181 9.70 -1.64 -8.24
N GLY A 182 10.77 -2.22 -8.77
CA GLY A 182 11.57 -3.23 -8.08
C GLY A 182 12.52 -2.63 -7.05
N ALA A 183 13.03 -3.47 -6.15
CA ALA A 183 13.96 -3.07 -5.08
C ALA A 183 15.20 -2.27 -5.56
N GLY A 184 15.67 -2.52 -6.78
CA GLY A 184 16.83 -1.83 -7.38
C GLY A 184 16.51 -0.48 -8.03
N GLU A 185 15.24 -0.10 -8.14
CA GLU A 185 14.81 1.17 -8.74
C GLU A 185 14.65 2.30 -7.71
N PHE A 186 14.74 1.98 -6.42
CA PHE A 186 14.62 2.97 -5.34
C PHE A 186 15.91 3.79 -5.20
N ASP A 187 15.80 5.11 -5.42
CA ASP A 187 16.86 6.07 -5.14
C ASP A 187 16.66 6.68 -3.73
N PRO A 188 17.55 6.40 -2.75
CA PRO A 188 17.45 6.93 -1.40
C PRO A 188 17.30 8.45 -1.32
N LYS A 189 17.80 9.20 -2.31
CA LYS A 189 17.65 10.66 -2.36
C LYS A 189 16.22 11.12 -2.61
N ARG A 190 15.34 10.24 -3.09
CA ARG A 190 13.94 10.52 -3.42
C ARG A 190 12.95 9.99 -2.37
N ALA A 191 13.43 9.34 -1.31
CA ALA A 191 12.57 8.81 -0.26
C ALA A 191 11.69 9.90 0.39
N ASP A 192 12.30 11.01 0.81
CA ASP A 192 11.57 12.14 1.41
C ASP A 192 10.56 12.78 0.45
N GLU A 193 10.89 12.86 -0.84
CA GLU A 193 9.99 13.34 -1.89
C GLU A 193 8.72 12.48 -1.94
N MET A 194 8.88 11.15 -1.96
CA MET A 194 7.76 10.20 -2.04
C MET A 194 6.87 10.25 -0.79
N LEU A 195 7.47 10.31 0.41
CA LEU A 195 6.74 10.44 1.67
C LEU A 195 5.98 11.78 1.74
N THR A 196 6.62 12.87 1.30
CA THR A 196 5.98 14.20 1.20
C THR A 196 4.82 14.19 0.21
N MET A 197 4.99 13.57 -0.96
CA MET A 197 3.91 13.43 -1.94
C MET A 197 2.74 12.64 -1.34
N ARG A 198 3.01 11.51 -0.68
CA ARG A 198 1.97 10.72 -0.01
C ARG A 198 1.19 11.56 0.99
N ALA A 199 1.85 12.33 1.84
CA ALA A 199 1.18 13.20 2.82
C ALA A 199 0.25 14.23 2.15
N ARG A 200 0.66 14.80 1.01
CA ARG A 200 -0.17 15.75 0.23
C ARG A 200 -1.38 15.06 -0.39
N ILE A 201 -1.22 13.86 -0.95
CA ILE A 201 -2.34 13.10 -1.54
C ILE A 201 -3.29 12.62 -0.44
N GLU A 202 -2.79 12.19 0.72
CA GLU A 202 -3.64 11.86 1.87
C GLU A 202 -4.48 13.05 2.34
N GLN A 203 -3.93 14.28 2.29
CA GLN A 203 -4.72 15.48 2.57
C GLN A 203 -5.81 15.70 1.53
N THR A 204 -5.54 15.40 0.26
CA THR A 204 -6.55 15.45 -0.82
C THR A 204 -7.67 14.44 -0.58
N VAL A 205 -7.34 13.18 -0.25
CA VAL A 205 -8.33 12.15 0.15
C VAL A 205 -9.24 12.67 1.28
N ARG A 206 -8.67 13.28 2.32
CA ARG A 206 -9.45 13.83 3.44
C ARG A 206 -10.39 14.97 3.00
N ASN A 207 -9.89 15.87 2.15
CA ASN A 207 -10.67 17.00 1.66
C ASN A 207 -11.83 16.54 0.77
N ASP A 208 -11.55 15.61 -0.16
CA ASP A 208 -12.54 15.10 -1.10
C ASP A 208 -13.61 14.27 -0.40
N TYR A 209 -13.20 13.43 0.57
CA TYR A 209 -14.13 12.72 1.44
C TYR A 209 -15.08 13.68 2.16
N LYS A 210 -14.56 14.76 2.76
CA LYS A 210 -15.38 15.75 3.47
C LYS A 210 -16.37 16.42 2.52
N ALA A 211 -15.91 16.86 1.35
CA ALA A 211 -16.75 17.48 0.34
C ALA A 211 -17.87 16.53 -0.14
N LEU A 212 -17.54 15.26 -0.36
CA LEU A 212 -18.48 14.24 -0.82
C LEU A 212 -19.51 13.92 0.27
N TYR A 213 -19.07 13.80 1.51
CA TYR A 213 -19.94 13.62 2.67
C TYR A 213 -20.92 14.80 2.82
N ASP A 214 -20.44 16.04 2.66
CA ASP A 214 -21.26 17.24 2.73
C ASP A 214 -22.26 17.36 1.56
N LYS A 215 -21.91 16.88 0.37
CA LYS A 215 -22.80 16.83 -0.80
C LYS A 215 -23.95 15.82 -0.60
N MET A 216 -23.72 14.77 0.17
CA MET A 216 -24.69 13.68 0.40
C MET A 216 -25.53 13.84 1.68
N LYS A 217 -25.75 15.08 2.15
CA LYS A 217 -26.46 15.33 3.43
C LYS A 217 -27.89 14.78 3.49
N SER A 218 -28.61 14.67 2.38
CA SER A 218 -29.93 14.02 2.30
C SER A 218 -29.85 12.50 2.20
N GLU A 219 -28.78 11.97 1.58
CA GLU A 219 -28.62 10.56 1.22
C GLU A 219 -27.99 9.75 2.37
N LYS A 220 -28.77 9.45 3.40
CA LYS A 220 -28.31 8.70 4.60
C LYS A 220 -27.65 7.36 4.25
N GLY A 221 -28.18 6.62 3.27
CA GLY A 221 -27.63 5.33 2.85
C GLY A 221 -26.25 5.45 2.22
N GLN A 222 -26.10 6.35 1.25
CA GLN A 222 -24.83 6.61 0.56
C GLN A 222 -23.75 7.15 1.51
N ARG A 223 -24.12 8.03 2.46
CA ARG A 223 -23.17 8.50 3.49
C ARG A 223 -22.66 7.38 4.38
N LYS A 224 -23.53 6.47 4.84
CA LYS A 224 -23.10 5.32 5.65
C LYS A 224 -22.10 4.45 4.88
N GLU A 225 -22.35 4.26 3.60
CA GLU A 225 -21.45 3.50 2.73
C GLU A 225 -20.12 4.21 2.52
N LEU A 226 -20.12 5.52 2.23
CA LEU A 226 -18.90 6.32 2.11
C LEU A 226 -18.06 6.26 3.40
N VAL A 227 -18.68 6.38 4.58
CA VAL A 227 -18.01 6.27 5.88
C VAL A 227 -17.39 4.88 6.04
N ARG A 228 -18.12 3.81 5.67
CA ARG A 228 -17.63 2.43 5.73
C ARG A 228 -16.42 2.21 4.82
N GLU A 229 -16.49 2.65 3.57
CA GLU A 229 -15.37 2.58 2.63
C GLU A 229 -14.15 3.34 3.16
N GLN A 230 -14.35 4.55 3.68
CA GLN A 230 -13.26 5.37 4.21
C GLN A 230 -12.62 4.75 5.46
N ALA A 231 -13.42 4.16 6.35
CA ALA A 231 -12.92 3.48 7.54
C ALA A 231 -12.12 2.21 7.20
N GLY A 232 -12.49 1.49 6.13
CA GLY A 232 -11.76 0.31 5.67
C GLY A 232 -10.51 0.61 4.85
N PHE A 233 -10.38 1.83 4.32
CA PHE A 233 -9.30 2.18 3.40
C PHE A 233 -7.91 2.04 4.00
N SER A 234 -7.69 2.50 5.23
CA SER A 234 -6.37 2.43 5.88
C SER A 234 -5.92 0.98 6.12
N ALA A 235 -6.83 0.13 6.59
CA ALA A 235 -6.55 -1.29 6.82
C ALA A 235 -6.27 -2.03 5.51
N ARG A 236 -7.05 -1.76 4.45
CA ARG A 236 -6.84 -2.35 3.12
C ARG A 236 -5.50 -1.94 2.52
N ARG A 237 -5.14 -0.65 2.63
CA ARG A 237 -3.83 -0.16 2.16
C ARG A 237 -2.69 -0.88 2.88
N GLU A 238 -2.79 -1.03 4.20
CA GLU A 238 -1.80 -1.78 4.98
C GLU A 238 -1.69 -3.23 4.53
N GLU A 239 -2.83 -3.91 4.34
CA GLU A 239 -2.87 -5.30 3.86
C GLU A 239 -2.20 -5.47 2.49
N ILE A 240 -2.42 -4.53 1.57
CA ILE A 240 -1.80 -4.53 0.24
C ILE A 240 -0.30 -4.24 0.33
N CYS A 241 0.12 -3.29 1.17
CA CYS A 241 1.45 -2.70 1.10
C CYS A 241 2.47 -3.27 2.08
N ARG A 242 2.04 -4.00 3.12
CA ARG A 242 2.94 -4.51 4.18
C ARG A 242 4.09 -5.38 3.67
N SER A 243 3.91 -6.08 2.55
CA SER A 243 4.93 -6.95 1.93
C SER A 243 5.77 -6.24 0.87
N TYR A 244 5.43 -5.00 0.50
CA TYR A 244 6.13 -4.30 -0.55
C TYR A 244 7.56 -3.95 -0.11
N VAL A 245 8.53 -4.24 -0.96
CA VAL A 245 9.95 -4.03 -0.65
C VAL A 245 10.23 -2.56 -0.31
N GLN A 246 10.96 -2.33 0.79
CA GLN A 246 11.34 -1.00 1.28
C GLN A 246 10.15 -0.03 1.52
N GLU A 247 8.94 -0.54 1.76
CA GLU A 247 7.76 0.29 1.99
C GLU A 247 7.92 1.22 3.19
N ALA A 248 8.59 0.77 4.26
CA ALA A 248 8.83 1.58 5.44
C ALA A 248 9.69 2.84 5.16
N ASP A 249 10.59 2.75 4.17
CA ASP A 249 11.54 3.81 3.86
C ASP A 249 11.01 4.75 2.77
N PHE A 250 10.31 4.21 1.75
CA PHE A 250 9.88 4.98 0.57
C PHE A 250 8.39 5.23 0.51
N GLY A 251 7.56 4.40 1.14
CA GLY A 251 6.10 4.50 1.10
C GLY A 251 5.50 4.39 -0.30
N TYR A 252 6.17 3.70 -1.23
CA TYR A 252 5.79 3.63 -2.64
C TYR A 252 4.41 3.02 -2.83
N CYS A 253 4.17 1.86 -2.23
CA CYS A 253 2.89 1.19 -2.39
C CYS A 253 1.77 2.03 -1.76
N ALA A 254 1.99 2.55 -0.55
CA ALA A 254 1.00 3.40 0.09
C ALA A 254 0.72 4.66 -0.71
N LEU A 255 1.73 5.27 -1.35
CA LEU A 255 1.54 6.40 -2.26
C LEU A 255 0.60 6.05 -3.40
N ARG A 256 0.91 4.98 -4.16
CA ARG A 256 0.12 4.58 -5.35
C ARG A 256 -1.32 4.20 -5.01
N VAL A 257 -1.52 3.45 -3.93
CA VAL A 257 -2.86 3.09 -3.45
C VAL A 257 -3.63 4.32 -2.95
N THR A 258 -2.94 5.31 -2.38
CA THR A 258 -3.59 6.56 -1.94
C THR A 258 -3.96 7.47 -3.11
N GLU A 259 -3.14 7.53 -4.16
CA GLU A 259 -3.47 8.24 -5.41
C GLU A 259 -4.72 7.64 -6.07
N ALA A 260 -4.79 6.31 -6.15
CA ALA A 260 -5.97 5.59 -6.64
C ALA A 260 -7.25 5.98 -5.87
N ARG A 261 -7.15 6.07 -4.53
CA ARG A 261 -8.29 6.48 -3.69
C ARG A 261 -8.66 7.95 -3.89
N ALA A 262 -7.69 8.84 -4.00
CA ALA A 262 -7.95 10.25 -4.27
C ALA A 262 -8.67 10.42 -5.63
N LEU A 263 -8.24 9.70 -6.67
CA LEU A 263 -8.92 9.72 -7.97
C LEU A 263 -10.36 9.17 -7.89
N THR A 264 -10.58 8.10 -7.13
CA THR A 264 -11.91 7.53 -6.89
C THR A 264 -12.84 8.57 -6.26
N LEU A 265 -12.39 9.24 -5.20
CA LEU A 265 -13.18 10.27 -4.53
C LEU A 265 -13.43 11.49 -5.42
N GLY A 266 -12.41 11.95 -6.16
CA GLY A 266 -12.56 13.02 -7.14
C GLY A 266 -13.57 12.68 -8.25
N THR A 267 -13.54 11.44 -8.77
CA THR A 267 -14.49 10.94 -9.77
C THR A 267 -15.91 10.90 -9.20
N GLN A 268 -16.09 10.43 -7.97
CA GLN A 268 -17.38 10.43 -7.27
C GLN A 268 -17.90 11.85 -6.98
N LEU A 269 -17.02 12.81 -6.69
CA LEU A 269 -17.40 14.22 -6.54
C LEU A 269 -17.94 14.81 -7.84
N ALA A 270 -17.29 14.51 -8.97
CA ALA A 270 -17.67 14.99 -10.29
C ALA A 270 -18.95 14.31 -10.83
N SER A 271 -19.04 12.99 -10.72
CA SER A 271 -20.09 12.17 -11.37
C SER A 271 -21.17 11.62 -10.42
N GLY A 272 -21.05 11.89 -9.13
CA GLY A 272 -21.94 11.37 -8.08
C GLY A 272 -21.39 10.09 -7.43
N PHE A 273 -21.70 9.89 -6.14
CA PHE A 273 -21.26 8.69 -5.43
C PHE A 273 -21.93 7.45 -6.00
N LYS A 274 -21.11 6.53 -6.48
CA LYS A 274 -21.51 5.17 -6.84
C LYS A 274 -20.70 4.24 -5.95
N LYS A 275 -21.38 3.28 -5.33
CA LYS A 275 -20.74 2.25 -4.50
C LYS A 275 -19.61 1.62 -5.32
N THR A 276 -18.41 1.60 -4.76
CA THR A 276 -17.27 0.95 -5.40
C THR A 276 -17.51 -0.54 -5.28
N ALA A 277 -17.61 -1.25 -6.41
CA ALA A 277 -17.90 -2.69 -6.44
C ALA A 277 -16.65 -3.50 -6.04
N GLU A 278 -16.16 -3.31 -4.82
CA GLU A 278 -15.21 -4.22 -4.20
C GLU A 278 -15.86 -4.83 -2.96
N ALA A 279 -15.98 -6.16 -2.96
CA ALA A 279 -16.56 -6.99 -1.91
C ALA A 279 -18.09 -7.09 -1.81
N GLU A 280 -18.79 -7.23 -2.94
CA GLU A 280 -19.99 -8.10 -2.96
C GLU A 280 -19.60 -9.44 -3.59
N GLY A 281 -18.97 -10.29 -2.79
CA GLY A 281 -19.09 -11.73 -3.02
C GLY A 281 -20.59 -12.02 -3.13
N LYS A 282 -21.05 -12.40 -4.31
CA LYS A 282 -22.44 -12.79 -4.57
C LYS A 282 -22.85 -13.76 -3.47
N LYS A 283 -23.63 -13.30 -2.49
CA LYS A 283 -24.46 -14.17 -1.66
C LYS A 283 -25.45 -14.81 -2.64
N LYS A 284 -25.07 -15.93 -3.24
CA LYS A 284 -26.02 -16.88 -3.80
C LYS A 284 -26.92 -17.27 -2.64
N LYS A 285 -28.17 -16.77 -2.66
CA LYS A 285 -29.26 -17.36 -1.90
C LYS A 285 -29.27 -18.85 -2.22
N ARG A 286 -28.92 -19.67 -1.23
CA ARG A 286 -29.41 -21.04 -1.14
C ARG A 286 -30.81 -20.99 -0.56
#